data_AF-A0AAV6L3H8-F1
#
_entry.id   AF-A0AAV6L3H8-F1
#
_cell.length_a   1.000
_cell.length_b   1.000
_cell.length_c   1.000
_cell.angle_alpha   90.00
_cell.angle_beta   90.00
_cell.angle_gamma   90.00
#
_symmetry.space_group_name_H-M   'P 1'
#
loop_
_entity.id
_entity.type
_entity.pdbx_description
1 polymer ?
#
loop_
_entity_poly.entity_id
_entity_poly.type
_entity_poly.pdbx_seq_one_letter_code
_entity_poly.pdbx_strand_id
1 'polypeptide(L)'
;MYQARSQKAAVEFFWIGGQQRDVLSNRDPDFDVEAISGFPEKELVYWTHSILLSLKQYENVEKPLVVWDIITALLAFKQSAPKYVEHVLAKWLMSCVGIQLGLPIAKTLSQVSRLLSNIGSRQLHLLNIINRRVVLAELKADNINCSQTNLGPIGAEEDLALWMELLLSCENELRERLVAFSFSAISSSISTSSSNGDWQPVGLAQMGQWVAHNGDNVRDHLKLLVAGFRKLNNRYAAEEQCSYCSASVPFESTEFAFCRAASSSGGVGQSHKLLRCAASMQVCPTTPSWFCICCQRWVSKLAPQALFRMATYPFDFEFSTVSSSPEVISKPLCPFCGILLQRLQPEFLLSKSPV
;
A
#
# COMPACT_ATOMS: atom_id res chain seq x y z
N MET A 1 31.35 -17.56 -2.25
CA MET A 1 30.75 -16.20 -2.31
C MET A 1 30.63 -15.68 -3.75
N TYR A 2 31.71 -15.64 -4.55
CA TYR A 2 31.64 -15.32 -5.99
C TYR A 2 30.77 -16.30 -6.80
N GLN A 3 30.84 -17.59 -6.48
CA GLN A 3 30.02 -18.63 -7.12
C GLN A 3 28.50 -18.43 -6.91
N ALA A 4 28.08 -17.85 -5.79
CA ALA A 4 26.67 -17.53 -5.52
C ALA A 4 26.18 -16.32 -6.34
N ARG A 5 27.06 -15.36 -6.65
CA ARG A 5 26.76 -14.25 -7.56
C ARG A 5 26.67 -14.71 -9.01
N SER A 6 27.52 -15.64 -9.42
CA SER A 6 27.45 -16.27 -10.75
C SER A 6 26.19 -17.11 -10.94
N GLN A 7 25.70 -17.79 -9.89
CA GLN A 7 24.42 -18.51 -9.92
C GLN A 7 23.21 -17.57 -10.00
N LYS A 8 23.25 -16.40 -9.35
CA LYS A 8 22.22 -15.37 -9.49
C LYS A 8 22.16 -14.84 -10.93
N ALA A 9 23.31 -14.55 -11.53
CA ALA A 9 23.41 -14.12 -12.94
C ALA A 9 22.93 -15.22 -13.92
N ALA A 10 23.15 -16.50 -13.62
CA ALA A 10 22.64 -17.61 -14.44
C ALA A 10 21.12 -17.76 -14.35
N VAL A 11 20.53 -17.54 -13.16
CA VAL A 11 19.06 -17.49 -12.99
C VAL A 11 18.47 -16.25 -13.66
N GLU A 12 19.15 -15.09 -13.59
CA GLU A 12 18.82 -13.89 -14.35
C GLU A 12 18.91 -14.14 -15.86
N PHE A 13 19.87 -14.94 -16.36
CA PHE A 13 19.95 -15.32 -17.77
C PHE A 13 18.80 -16.24 -18.22
N PHE A 14 18.36 -17.17 -17.37
CA PHE A 14 17.20 -18.02 -17.63
C PHE A 14 15.86 -17.26 -17.53
N TRP A 15 15.81 -16.16 -16.78
CA TRP A 15 14.67 -15.25 -16.72
C TRP A 15 14.55 -14.32 -17.93
N ILE A 16 15.67 -13.98 -18.55
CA ILE A 16 15.78 -12.88 -19.52
C ILE A 16 15.76 -13.33 -21.00
N GLY A 17 16.03 -14.60 -21.33
CA GLY A 17 15.95 -15.00 -22.75
C GLY A 17 16.31 -16.44 -23.11
N GLY A 18 16.50 -17.33 -22.13
CA GLY A 18 17.02 -18.68 -22.41
C GLY A 18 15.99 -19.75 -22.78
N GLN A 19 14.69 -19.55 -22.52
CA GLN A 19 13.68 -20.54 -22.87
C GLN A 19 12.81 -20.05 -24.02
N GLN A 20 13.25 -20.39 -25.24
CA GLN A 20 12.40 -20.50 -26.40
C GLN A 20 11.38 -21.63 -26.14
N ARG A 21 10.40 -21.39 -25.27
CA ARG A 21 9.17 -22.16 -25.25
C ARG A 21 8.35 -21.63 -26.40
N ASP A 22 8.05 -22.49 -27.37
CA ASP A 22 7.13 -22.20 -28.46
C ASP A 22 5.83 -21.62 -27.90
N VAL A 23 5.71 -20.29 -27.86
CA VAL A 23 4.44 -19.59 -27.71
C VAL A 23 3.75 -19.68 -29.06
N LEU A 24 3.36 -20.90 -29.43
CA LEU A 24 2.42 -21.14 -30.49
C LEU A 24 1.03 -20.76 -29.97
N SER A 25 0.31 -20.02 -30.81
CA SER A 25 -1.09 -19.59 -30.68
C SER A 25 -1.44 -18.62 -29.56
N ASN A 26 -1.00 -17.37 -29.70
CA ASN A 26 -1.90 -16.22 -29.60
C ASN A 26 -1.14 -15.02 -30.16
N ARG A 27 -1.29 -14.78 -31.47
CA ARG A 27 -1.06 -13.43 -31.99
C ARG A 27 -2.13 -12.56 -31.35
N ASP A 28 -1.76 -11.84 -30.31
CA ASP A 28 -2.56 -10.72 -29.82
C ASP A 28 -2.51 -9.67 -30.95
N PRO A 29 -3.62 -9.38 -31.64
CA PRO A 29 -3.61 -8.48 -32.79
C PRO A 29 -3.31 -7.02 -32.41
N ASP A 30 -3.27 -6.70 -31.11
CA ASP A 30 -3.04 -5.36 -30.55
C ASP A 30 -1.56 -5.02 -30.25
N PHE A 31 -0.61 -5.87 -30.66
CA PHE A 31 0.84 -5.59 -30.49
C PHE A 31 1.37 -4.61 -31.56
N ASP A 32 0.65 -3.52 -31.85
CA ASP A 32 1.10 -2.47 -32.77
C ASP A 32 1.94 -1.42 -32.02
N VAL A 33 2.96 -1.89 -31.30
CA VAL A 33 3.97 -0.98 -30.76
C VAL A 33 4.94 -0.71 -31.90
N GLU A 34 4.85 0.49 -32.51
CA GLU A 34 5.83 1.02 -33.47
C GLU A 34 7.22 0.50 -33.11
N ALA A 35 7.84 -0.23 -34.04
CA ALA A 35 9.09 -0.95 -33.81
C ALA A 35 10.05 -0.13 -32.95
N ILE A 36 10.17 -0.50 -31.67
CA ILE A 36 10.99 0.24 -30.73
C ILE A 36 12.43 0.05 -31.19
N SER A 37 13.06 1.15 -31.61
CA SER A 37 14.44 1.16 -32.07
C SER A 37 15.34 0.46 -31.05
N GLY A 38 15.94 -0.67 -31.44
CA GLY A 38 16.89 -1.42 -30.62
C GLY A 38 16.40 -2.77 -30.05
N PHE A 39 15.12 -3.13 -30.17
CA PHE A 39 14.61 -4.43 -29.69
C PHE A 39 13.81 -5.20 -30.75
N PRO A 40 14.08 -6.50 -30.97
CA PRO A 40 13.21 -7.36 -31.78
C PRO A 40 11.82 -7.50 -31.15
N GLU A 41 10.77 -7.34 -31.95
CA GLU A 41 9.36 -7.45 -31.51
C GLU A 41 9.07 -8.76 -30.77
N LYS A 42 9.64 -9.88 -31.25
CA LYS A 42 9.50 -11.20 -30.61
C LYS A 42 10.06 -11.24 -29.18
N GLU A 43 11.14 -10.52 -28.92
CA GLU A 43 11.72 -10.45 -27.58
C GLU A 43 10.83 -9.62 -26.65
N LEU A 44 10.29 -8.50 -27.12
CA LEU A 44 9.35 -7.67 -26.34
C LEU A 44 8.08 -8.44 -25.95
N VAL A 45 7.56 -9.28 -26.84
CA VAL A 45 6.42 -10.17 -26.52
C VAL A 45 6.78 -11.16 -25.41
N TYR A 46 7.96 -11.77 -25.47
CA TYR A 46 8.44 -12.70 -24.44
C TYR A 46 8.62 -12.01 -23.09
N TRP A 47 9.21 -10.82 -23.09
CA TRP A 47 9.38 -9.99 -21.89
C TRP A 47 8.04 -9.61 -21.28
N THR A 48 7.08 -9.18 -22.10
CA THR A 48 5.72 -8.84 -21.64
C THR A 48 5.08 -10.05 -20.98
N HIS A 49 5.13 -11.21 -21.63
CA HIS A 49 4.59 -12.44 -21.07
C HIS A 49 5.26 -12.81 -19.73
N SER A 50 6.59 -12.72 -19.67
CA SER A 50 7.37 -13.03 -18.47
C SER A 50 7.02 -12.09 -17.33
N ILE A 51 6.99 -10.77 -17.56
CA ILE A 51 6.62 -9.78 -16.55
C ILE A 51 5.21 -10.03 -16.02
N LEU A 52 4.22 -10.22 -16.90
CA LEU A 52 2.83 -10.44 -16.52
C LEU A 52 2.64 -11.74 -15.73
N LEU A 53 3.25 -12.84 -16.17
CA LEU A 53 3.22 -14.11 -15.43
C LEU A 53 3.82 -13.96 -14.03
N SER A 54 4.89 -13.17 -13.91
CA SER A 54 5.59 -12.96 -12.65
C SER A 54 4.77 -12.14 -11.67
N LEU A 55 4.14 -11.07 -12.16
CA LEU A 55 3.21 -10.27 -11.37
C LEU A 55 2.03 -11.13 -10.87
N LYS A 56 1.49 -11.99 -11.73
CA LYS A 56 0.41 -12.93 -11.36
C LYS A 56 0.80 -13.89 -10.24
N GLN A 57 2.07 -14.33 -10.17
CA GLN A 57 2.52 -15.20 -9.09
C GLN A 57 2.45 -14.54 -7.71
N TYR A 58 2.57 -13.21 -7.64
CA TYR A 58 2.53 -12.47 -6.39
C TYR A 58 1.11 -12.21 -5.86
N GLU A 59 0.07 -12.55 -6.62
CA GLU A 59 -1.32 -12.56 -6.16
C GLU A 59 -1.53 -13.62 -5.05
N ASN A 60 -0.70 -14.66 -5.02
CA ASN A 60 -0.71 -15.62 -3.93
C ASN A 60 -0.19 -14.97 -2.63
N VAL A 61 -1.07 -14.88 -1.64
CA VAL A 61 -0.82 -14.28 -0.31
C VAL A 61 0.24 -15.02 0.52
N GLU A 62 0.50 -16.29 0.24
CA GLU A 62 1.50 -17.07 0.95
C GLU A 62 2.93 -16.78 0.46
N LYS A 63 3.08 -16.26 -0.76
CA LYS A 63 4.38 -15.86 -1.28
C LYS A 63 4.80 -14.49 -0.71
N PRO A 64 6.06 -14.29 -0.31
CA PRO A 64 6.54 -12.95 0.04
C PRO A 64 6.56 -12.02 -1.20
N LEU A 65 6.32 -10.72 -1.02
CA LEU A 65 6.46 -9.72 -2.09
C LEU A 65 7.94 -9.41 -2.33
N VAL A 66 8.58 -10.15 -3.22
CA VAL A 66 9.98 -9.94 -3.64
C VAL A 66 10.00 -9.49 -5.10
N VAL A 67 9.49 -8.28 -5.34
CA VAL A 67 9.26 -7.77 -6.71
C VAL A 67 10.43 -6.96 -7.28
N TRP A 68 11.61 -6.99 -6.63
CA TRP A 68 12.76 -6.16 -7.02
C TRP A 68 13.29 -6.43 -8.42
N ASP A 69 13.27 -7.69 -8.87
CA ASP A 69 13.74 -8.04 -10.20
C ASP A 69 12.79 -7.49 -11.27
N ILE A 70 11.47 -7.54 -11.03
CA ILE A 70 10.45 -6.95 -11.92
C ILE A 70 10.60 -5.42 -11.94
N ILE A 71 10.75 -4.78 -10.78
CA ILE A 71 10.95 -3.33 -10.67
C ILE A 71 12.20 -2.92 -11.45
N THR A 72 13.30 -3.64 -11.29
CA THR A 72 14.58 -3.34 -11.95
C THR A 72 14.45 -3.47 -13.46
N ALA A 73 13.80 -4.53 -13.95
CA ALA A 73 13.53 -4.71 -15.37
C ALA A 73 12.65 -3.58 -15.93
N LEU A 74 11.54 -3.26 -15.25
CA LEU A 74 10.64 -2.18 -15.68
C LEU A 74 11.33 -0.81 -15.67
N LEU A 75 12.20 -0.53 -14.70
CA LEU A 75 12.98 0.71 -14.67
C LEU A 75 14.00 0.78 -15.81
N ALA A 76 14.67 -0.32 -16.11
CA ALA A 76 15.60 -0.39 -17.24
C ALA A 76 14.86 -0.15 -18.58
N PHE A 77 13.70 -0.79 -18.78
CA PHE A 77 12.85 -0.52 -19.93
C PHE A 77 12.27 0.89 -19.93
N LYS A 78 11.97 1.48 -18.77
CA LYS A 78 11.45 2.86 -18.71
C LYS A 78 12.48 3.87 -19.25
N GLN A 79 13.77 3.61 -19.03
CA GLN A 79 14.86 4.46 -19.54
C GLN A 79 15.05 4.34 -21.05
N SER A 80 14.91 3.14 -21.62
CA SER A 80 15.17 2.89 -23.05
C SER A 80 13.93 2.89 -23.94
N ALA A 81 12.78 2.53 -23.38
CA ALA A 81 11.52 2.24 -24.07
C ALA A 81 10.29 2.57 -23.18
N PRO A 82 10.03 3.85 -22.84
CA PRO A 82 8.95 4.23 -21.92
C PRO A 82 7.55 3.80 -22.39
N LYS A 83 7.25 3.92 -23.69
CA LYS A 83 5.97 3.46 -24.29
C LYS A 83 5.72 1.95 -24.10
N TYR A 84 6.79 1.14 -24.09
CA TYR A 84 6.68 -0.30 -23.81
C TYR A 84 6.24 -0.55 -22.38
N VAL A 85 6.82 0.19 -21.42
CA VAL A 85 6.44 0.08 -20.01
C VAL A 85 4.98 0.48 -19.81
N GLU A 86 4.53 1.58 -20.42
CA GLU A 86 3.12 1.98 -20.39
C GLU A 86 2.19 0.88 -20.92
N HIS A 87 2.54 0.25 -22.04
CA HIS A 87 1.77 -0.85 -22.60
C HIS A 87 1.71 -2.06 -21.65
N VAL A 88 2.86 -2.49 -21.10
CA VAL A 88 2.92 -3.61 -20.15
C VAL A 88 2.08 -3.31 -18.90
N LEU A 89 2.17 -2.08 -18.37
CA LEU A 89 1.41 -1.66 -17.21
C LEU A 89 -0.08 -1.55 -17.51
N ALA A 90 -0.49 -0.99 -18.65
CA ALA A 90 -1.89 -0.94 -19.07
C ALA A 90 -2.48 -2.35 -19.16
N LYS A 91 -1.77 -3.28 -19.81
CA LYS A 91 -2.17 -4.68 -19.95
C LYS A 91 -2.30 -5.38 -18.60
N TRP A 92 -1.34 -5.15 -17.69
CA TRP A 92 -1.39 -5.69 -16.34
C TRP A 92 -2.58 -5.14 -15.55
N LEU A 93 -2.78 -3.83 -15.56
CA LEU A 93 -3.89 -3.17 -14.85
C LEU A 93 -5.25 -3.67 -15.30
N MET A 94 -5.46 -3.81 -16.61
CA MET A 94 -6.69 -4.35 -17.18
C MET A 94 -6.92 -5.81 -16.76
N SER A 95 -5.84 -6.59 -16.64
CA SER A 95 -5.93 -7.96 -16.11
C SER A 95 -6.36 -8.01 -14.64
N CYS A 96 -5.98 -7.02 -13.81
CA CYS A 96 -6.40 -6.94 -12.41
C CYS A 96 -7.90 -6.72 -12.24
N VAL A 97 -8.54 -6.03 -13.20
CA VAL A 97 -9.99 -5.78 -13.20
C VAL A 97 -10.78 -6.76 -14.08
N GLY A 98 -10.11 -7.77 -14.65
CA GLY A 98 -10.75 -8.80 -15.46
C GLY A 98 -11.22 -8.34 -16.85
N ILE A 99 -10.66 -7.24 -17.38
CA ILE A 99 -11.03 -6.69 -18.69
C ILE A 99 -9.91 -6.98 -19.69
N GLN A 100 -10.26 -7.42 -20.90
CA GLN A 100 -9.28 -7.81 -21.94
C GLN A 100 -9.01 -6.74 -23.01
N LEU A 101 -9.64 -5.57 -22.92
CA LEU A 101 -9.53 -4.51 -23.93
C LEU A 101 -8.18 -3.77 -23.85
N GLY A 102 -7.53 -3.59 -25.01
CA GLY A 102 -6.42 -2.67 -25.18
C GLY A 102 -6.88 -1.22 -25.14
N LEU A 103 -6.88 -0.61 -23.96
CA LEU A 103 -7.20 0.81 -23.79
C LEU A 103 -5.91 1.64 -23.67
N PRO A 104 -5.93 2.91 -24.14
CA PRO A 104 -4.88 3.87 -23.83
C PRO A 104 -4.70 4.00 -22.30
N ILE A 105 -3.46 4.21 -21.86
CA ILE A 105 -3.11 4.19 -20.43
C ILE A 105 -3.99 5.13 -19.59
N ALA A 106 -4.23 6.36 -20.04
CA ALA A 106 -5.09 7.32 -19.33
C ALA A 106 -6.53 6.80 -19.08
N LYS A 107 -7.11 6.08 -20.04
CA LYS A 107 -8.43 5.45 -19.90
C LYS A 107 -8.38 4.24 -18.97
N THR A 108 -7.32 3.43 -19.07
CA THR A 108 -7.07 2.32 -18.16
C THR A 108 -6.97 2.79 -16.71
N LEU A 109 -6.19 3.84 -16.42
CA LEU A 109 -6.02 4.40 -15.07
C LEU A 109 -7.36 4.85 -14.48
N SER A 110 -8.12 5.64 -15.25
CA SER A 110 -9.45 6.11 -14.87
C SER A 110 -10.42 4.95 -14.57
N GLN A 111 -10.39 3.91 -15.41
CA GLN A 111 -11.27 2.75 -15.27
C GLN A 111 -10.91 1.91 -14.04
N VAL A 112 -9.61 1.66 -13.82
CA VAL A 112 -9.13 0.88 -12.69
C VAL A 112 -9.40 1.60 -11.37
N SER A 113 -9.20 2.92 -11.33
CA SER A 113 -9.50 3.77 -10.16
C SER A 113 -10.95 3.57 -9.67
N ARG A 114 -11.91 3.45 -10.60
CA ARG A 114 -13.33 3.19 -10.29
C ARG A 114 -13.63 1.77 -9.80
N LEU A 115 -12.74 0.82 -10.03
CA LEU A 115 -12.93 -0.61 -9.76
C LEU A 115 -12.04 -1.13 -8.62
N LEU A 116 -11.30 -0.26 -7.93
CA LEU A 116 -10.37 -0.64 -6.85
C LEU A 116 -11.04 -1.47 -5.73
N SER A 117 -12.33 -1.22 -5.45
CA SER A 117 -13.11 -1.99 -4.47
C SER A 117 -13.21 -3.48 -4.79
N ASN A 118 -13.14 -3.84 -6.07
CA ASN A 118 -13.27 -5.21 -6.57
C ASN A 118 -11.91 -5.91 -6.67
N ILE A 119 -10.81 -5.19 -6.44
CA ILE A 119 -9.46 -5.72 -6.51
C ILE A 119 -9.04 -6.23 -5.12
N GLY A 120 -8.37 -7.37 -5.07
CA GLY A 120 -7.86 -7.93 -3.81
C GLY A 120 -6.79 -7.04 -3.17
N SER A 121 -6.73 -7.01 -1.84
CA SER A 121 -5.75 -6.19 -1.10
C SER A 121 -4.33 -6.48 -1.55
N ARG A 122 -4.05 -7.74 -1.85
CA ARG A 122 -2.75 -8.18 -2.35
C ARG A 122 -2.36 -7.56 -3.69
N GLN A 123 -3.31 -7.44 -4.61
CA GLN A 123 -3.10 -6.77 -5.90
C GLN A 123 -2.99 -5.25 -5.72
N LEU A 124 -3.78 -4.66 -4.82
CA LEU A 124 -3.64 -3.23 -4.44
C LEU A 124 -2.25 -2.93 -3.86
N HIS A 125 -1.69 -3.84 -3.06
CA HIS A 125 -0.30 -3.72 -2.56
C HIS A 125 0.72 -3.74 -3.70
N LEU A 126 0.57 -4.65 -4.66
CA LEU A 126 1.42 -4.70 -5.86
C LEU A 126 1.30 -3.41 -6.67
N LEU A 127 0.07 -2.91 -6.88
CA LEU A 127 -0.20 -1.66 -7.57
C LEU A 127 0.55 -0.49 -6.92
N ASN A 128 0.50 -0.39 -5.59
CA ASN A 128 1.21 0.65 -4.86
C ASN A 128 2.73 0.52 -4.97
N ILE A 129 3.28 -0.70 -4.98
CA ILE A 129 4.71 -0.90 -5.19
C ILE A 129 5.11 -0.42 -6.59
N ILE A 130 4.42 -0.87 -7.63
CA ILE A 130 4.74 -0.52 -9.02
C ILE A 130 4.60 0.98 -9.25
N ASN A 131 3.51 1.60 -8.76
CA ASN A 131 3.32 3.05 -8.85
C ASN A 131 4.45 3.81 -8.17
N ARG A 132 4.82 3.45 -6.94
CA ARG A 132 5.87 4.18 -6.20
C ARG A 132 7.28 3.93 -6.71
N ARG A 133 7.56 2.73 -7.24
CA ARG A 133 8.93 2.28 -7.55
C ARG A 133 9.29 2.30 -9.02
N VAL A 134 8.31 2.31 -9.91
CA VAL A 134 8.52 2.34 -11.36
C VAL A 134 8.01 3.67 -11.92
N VAL A 135 6.74 3.97 -11.71
CA VAL A 135 6.09 5.13 -12.33
C VAL A 135 6.55 6.43 -11.66
N LEU A 136 6.42 6.54 -10.34
CA LEU A 136 6.74 7.73 -9.54
C LEU A 136 8.13 7.65 -8.88
N ALA A 137 9.04 6.85 -9.44
CA ALA A 137 10.35 6.55 -8.83
C ALA A 137 11.20 7.80 -8.57
N GLU A 138 11.00 8.86 -9.35
CA GLU A 138 11.73 10.13 -9.27
C GLU A 138 11.18 11.05 -8.17
N LEU A 139 9.95 10.82 -7.71
CA LEU A 139 9.33 11.61 -6.65
C LEU A 139 9.78 11.11 -5.27
N LYS A 140 10.15 12.04 -4.39
CA LYS A 140 10.43 11.73 -3.00
C LYS A 140 9.16 11.19 -2.32
N ALA A 141 9.29 10.19 -1.46
CA ALA A 141 8.16 9.60 -0.76
C ALA A 141 7.39 10.62 0.08
N ASP A 142 8.07 11.59 0.71
CA ASP A 142 7.42 12.68 1.43
C ASP A 142 6.53 13.53 0.53
N ASN A 143 6.95 13.80 -0.71
CA ASN A 143 6.14 14.53 -1.68
C ASN A 143 4.87 13.73 -1.98
N ILE A 144 5.00 12.44 -2.28
CA ILE A 144 3.87 11.54 -2.56
C ILE A 144 2.91 11.47 -1.36
N ASN A 145 3.43 11.25 -0.15
CA ASN A 145 2.64 11.05 1.05
C ASN A 145 1.90 12.34 1.47
N CYS A 146 2.49 13.51 1.24
CA CYS A 146 1.90 14.81 1.60
C CYS A 146 1.02 15.41 0.48
N SER A 147 0.98 14.79 -0.71
CA SER A 147 0.29 15.31 -1.92
C SER A 147 -1.21 15.55 -1.71
N GLN A 148 -1.83 14.96 -0.68
CA GLN A 148 -3.24 15.17 -0.34
C GLN A 148 -3.60 16.62 -0.02
N THR A 149 -2.63 17.51 0.23
CA THR A 149 -2.89 18.89 0.69
C THR A 149 -2.66 20.00 -0.34
N ASN A 150 -1.98 19.76 -1.48
CA ASN A 150 -1.63 20.83 -2.42
C ASN A 150 -1.48 20.33 -3.87
N LEU A 151 -2.54 19.81 -4.48
CA LEU A 151 -2.58 19.65 -5.94
C LEU A 151 -3.01 20.97 -6.59
N GLY A 152 -2.12 21.97 -6.50
CA GLY A 152 -1.98 22.94 -7.58
C GLY A 152 -1.25 22.24 -8.75
N PRO A 153 -1.50 22.63 -10.01
CA PRO A 153 -0.89 21.99 -11.17
C PRO A 153 0.59 22.34 -11.20
N ILE A 154 1.43 21.55 -10.52
CA ILE A 154 2.88 21.65 -10.65
C ILE A 154 3.24 20.97 -11.97
N GLY A 155 2.99 21.66 -13.09
CA GLY A 155 3.56 21.41 -14.43
C GLY A 155 3.69 19.96 -14.89
N ALA A 156 2.90 19.05 -14.34
CA ALA A 156 3.08 17.62 -14.50
C ALA A 156 2.39 17.20 -15.79
N GLU A 157 3.07 16.34 -16.56
CA GLU A 157 2.45 15.61 -17.66
C GLU A 157 1.14 14.99 -17.18
N GLU A 158 0.07 15.12 -17.97
CA GLU A 158 -1.30 14.71 -17.64
C GLU A 158 -1.37 13.25 -17.13
N ASP A 159 -0.54 12.37 -17.70
CA ASP A 159 -0.42 10.97 -17.28
C ASP A 159 0.17 10.80 -15.87
N LEU A 160 1.14 11.63 -15.46
CA LEU A 160 1.72 11.57 -14.12
C LEU A 160 0.69 11.92 -13.04
N ALA A 161 -0.20 12.86 -13.34
CA ALA A 161 -1.31 13.23 -12.45
C ALA A 161 -2.30 12.06 -12.29
N LEU A 162 -2.67 11.38 -13.37
CA LEU A 162 -3.55 10.20 -13.33
C LEU A 162 -2.92 9.03 -12.54
N TRP A 163 -1.62 8.83 -12.68
CA TRP A 163 -0.89 7.83 -11.89
C TRP A 163 -0.83 8.17 -10.40
N MET A 164 -0.66 9.45 -10.06
CA MET A 164 -0.73 9.93 -8.68
C MET A 164 -2.14 9.73 -8.11
N GLU A 165 -3.18 10.08 -8.86
CA GLU A 165 -4.57 9.88 -8.48
C GLU A 165 -4.86 8.39 -8.22
N LEU A 166 -4.46 7.50 -9.13
CA LEU A 166 -4.63 6.05 -8.95
C LEU A 166 -3.94 5.55 -7.68
N LEU A 167 -2.72 6.03 -7.40
CA LEU A 167 -1.99 5.68 -6.17
C LEU A 167 -2.75 6.17 -4.92
N LEU A 168 -3.21 7.42 -4.90
CA LEU A 168 -3.94 7.98 -3.77
C LEU A 168 -5.27 7.25 -3.53
N SER A 169 -6.01 6.93 -4.59
CA SER A 169 -7.24 6.15 -4.54
C SER A 169 -6.99 4.72 -4.03
N CYS A 170 -5.92 4.06 -4.50
CA CYS A 170 -5.52 2.74 -4.02
C CYS A 170 -5.16 2.74 -2.53
N GLU A 171 -4.40 3.75 -2.07
CA GLU A 171 -4.07 3.90 -0.66
C GLU A 171 -5.29 4.24 0.19
N ASN A 172 -6.25 5.01 -0.34
CA ASN A 172 -7.51 5.26 0.33
C ASN A 172 -8.33 3.98 0.50
N GLU A 173 -8.45 3.15 -0.56
CA GLU A 173 -9.12 1.85 -0.52
C GLU A 173 -8.51 0.91 0.54
N LEU A 174 -7.18 0.79 0.58
CA LEU A 174 -6.48 -0.01 1.60
C LEU A 174 -6.68 0.54 3.02
N ARG A 175 -6.74 1.87 3.17
CA ARG A 175 -7.01 2.53 4.45
C ARG A 175 -8.45 2.28 4.90
N GLU A 176 -9.44 2.39 4.01
CA GLU A 176 -10.82 2.03 4.31
C GLU A 176 -10.96 0.58 4.77
N ARG A 177 -10.32 -0.37 4.06
CA ARG A 177 -10.29 -1.78 4.44
C ARG A 177 -9.77 -1.99 5.86
N LEU A 178 -8.64 -1.36 6.19
CA LEU A 178 -8.02 -1.42 7.50
C LEU A 178 -8.92 -0.83 8.60
N VAL A 179 -9.54 0.32 8.35
CA VAL A 179 -10.40 1.00 9.31
C VAL A 179 -11.68 0.21 9.55
N ALA A 180 -12.34 -0.23 8.48
CA ALA A 180 -13.52 -1.08 8.57
C ALA A 180 -13.23 -2.36 9.34
N PHE A 181 -12.08 -3.01 9.07
CA PHE A 181 -11.73 -4.25 9.76
C PHE A 181 -11.54 -4.00 11.26
N SER A 182 -10.90 -2.88 11.61
CA SER A 182 -10.68 -2.49 13.00
C SER A 182 -11.99 -2.25 13.75
N PHE A 183 -12.96 -1.55 13.16
CA PHE A 183 -14.26 -1.34 13.79
C PHE A 183 -15.11 -2.62 13.87
N SER A 184 -15.06 -3.46 12.84
CA SER A 184 -15.78 -4.74 12.83
C SER A 184 -15.23 -5.71 13.88
N ALA A 185 -13.91 -5.82 14.01
CA ALA A 185 -13.27 -6.71 14.98
C ALA A 185 -13.73 -6.45 16.42
N ILE A 186 -13.87 -5.17 16.82
CA ILE A 186 -14.37 -4.85 18.16
C ILE A 186 -15.86 -5.07 18.28
N SER A 187 -16.63 -4.77 17.24
CA SER A 187 -18.07 -5.01 17.26
C SER A 187 -18.38 -6.49 17.49
N SER A 188 -17.59 -7.40 16.90
CA SER A 188 -17.65 -8.83 17.22
C SER A 188 -17.20 -9.15 18.64
N SER A 189 -16.07 -8.63 19.11
CA SER A 189 -15.56 -8.91 20.48
C SER A 189 -16.47 -8.38 21.60
N ILE A 190 -17.22 -7.30 21.37
CA ILE A 190 -18.23 -6.82 22.33
C ILE A 190 -19.43 -7.79 22.39
N SER A 191 -19.76 -8.41 21.26
CA SER A 191 -20.91 -9.32 21.14
C SER A 191 -20.60 -10.72 21.67
N THR A 192 -19.35 -11.19 21.53
CA THR A 192 -18.89 -12.49 22.00
C THR A 192 -18.01 -12.28 23.24
N SER A 193 -18.50 -12.59 24.43
CA SER A 193 -17.83 -12.42 25.74
C SER A 193 -16.55 -13.26 25.95
N SER A 194 -15.83 -13.62 24.89
CA SER A 194 -14.59 -14.39 24.90
C SER A 194 -13.40 -13.49 24.58
N SER A 195 -12.64 -13.12 25.61
CA SER A 195 -11.36 -12.41 25.47
C SER A 195 -10.20 -13.41 25.52
N ASN A 196 -9.96 -14.18 24.46
CA ASN A 196 -8.77 -15.03 24.39
C ASN A 196 -7.93 -14.70 23.16
N GLY A 197 -6.77 -14.08 23.37
CA GLY A 197 -5.63 -14.05 22.43
C GLY A 197 -5.81 -13.28 21.11
N ASP A 198 -6.98 -12.74 20.79
CA ASP A 198 -7.23 -12.11 19.50
C ASP A 198 -6.54 -10.74 19.35
N TRP A 199 -6.08 -10.45 18.12
CA TRP A 199 -5.56 -9.15 17.72
C TRP A 199 -6.54 -8.04 18.09
N GLN A 200 -6.06 -7.00 18.78
CA GLN A 200 -6.87 -5.85 19.17
C GLN A 200 -6.49 -4.62 18.33
N PRO A 201 -7.46 -3.98 17.66
CA PRO A 201 -7.20 -2.75 16.92
C PRO A 201 -6.85 -1.61 17.88
N VAL A 202 -5.86 -0.81 17.47
CA VAL A 202 -5.39 0.36 18.20
C VAL A 202 -5.63 1.60 17.35
N GLY A 203 -5.95 2.74 17.98
CA GLY A 203 -6.11 4.02 17.30
C GLY A 203 -7.50 4.29 16.72
N LEU A 204 -8.53 3.63 17.24
CA LEU A 204 -9.92 3.80 16.77
C LEU A 204 -10.43 5.23 16.87
N ALA A 205 -9.97 5.99 17.87
CA ALA A 205 -10.29 7.41 17.99
C ALA A 205 -9.79 8.19 16.76
N GLN A 206 -8.53 7.95 16.38
CA GLN A 206 -7.88 8.57 15.21
C GLN A 206 -8.51 8.06 13.90
N MET A 207 -8.79 6.77 13.78
CA MET A 207 -9.52 6.21 12.63
C MET A 207 -10.93 6.80 12.50
N GLY A 208 -11.63 6.98 13.62
CA GLY A 208 -12.95 7.62 13.66
C GLY A 208 -12.92 9.10 13.31
N GLN A 209 -11.83 9.82 13.67
CA GLN A 209 -11.57 11.17 13.19
C GLN A 209 -11.29 11.17 11.69
N TRP A 210 -10.50 10.23 11.19
CA TRP A 210 -10.23 10.11 9.76
C TRP A 210 -11.52 9.91 8.94
N VAL A 211 -12.43 9.03 9.37
CA VAL A 211 -13.75 8.85 8.71
C VAL A 211 -14.56 10.14 8.75
N ALA A 212 -14.53 10.89 9.86
CA ALA A 212 -15.24 12.16 9.96
C ALA A 212 -14.68 13.24 9.01
N HIS A 213 -13.35 13.32 8.86
CA HIS A 213 -12.71 14.27 7.94
C HIS A 213 -12.90 13.89 6.47
N ASN A 214 -13.13 12.61 6.16
CA ASN A 214 -13.28 12.11 4.79
C ASN A 214 -14.73 11.70 4.48
N GLY A 215 -15.71 12.32 5.15
CA GLY A 215 -17.12 11.91 5.09
C GLY A 215 -17.67 11.75 3.67
N ASP A 216 -17.32 12.63 2.74
CA ASP A 216 -17.84 12.55 1.36
C ASP A 216 -17.16 11.47 0.52
N ASN A 217 -15.93 11.07 0.90
CA ASN A 217 -15.09 10.14 0.14
C ASN A 217 -15.10 8.71 0.68
N VAL A 218 -15.70 8.49 1.86
CA VAL A 218 -15.80 7.18 2.51
C VAL A 218 -17.14 6.53 2.22
N ARG A 219 -17.14 5.21 1.99
CA ARG A 219 -18.35 4.42 1.77
C ARG A 219 -19.30 4.41 2.97
N ASP A 220 -20.61 4.43 2.70
CA ASP A 220 -21.64 4.52 3.73
C ASP A 220 -21.64 3.35 4.72
N HIS A 221 -21.26 2.15 4.26
CA HIS A 221 -21.08 1.00 5.15
C HIS A 221 -20.09 1.31 6.29
N LEU A 222 -18.97 1.97 6.00
CA LEU A 222 -17.99 2.32 7.02
C LEU A 222 -18.53 3.41 7.96
N LYS A 223 -19.27 4.38 7.45
CA LYS A 223 -19.94 5.40 8.29
C LYS A 223 -20.89 4.75 9.28
N LEU A 224 -21.67 3.76 8.84
CA LEU A 224 -22.59 3.02 9.68
C LEU A 224 -21.85 2.20 10.76
N LEU A 225 -20.74 1.54 10.41
CA LEU A 225 -19.90 0.83 11.38
C LEU A 225 -19.37 1.77 12.49
N VAL A 226 -18.81 2.92 12.09
CA VAL A 226 -18.28 3.91 13.05
C VAL A 226 -19.40 4.51 13.91
N ALA A 227 -20.55 4.81 13.33
CA ALA A 227 -21.70 5.33 14.07
C ALA A 227 -22.26 4.32 15.07
N GLY A 228 -22.36 3.05 14.68
CA GLY A 228 -22.76 1.95 15.58
C GLY A 228 -21.79 1.80 16.74
N PHE A 229 -20.49 1.85 16.46
CA PHE A 229 -19.46 1.78 17.48
C PHE A 229 -19.50 2.94 18.48
N ARG A 230 -19.68 4.19 18.01
CA ARG A 230 -19.79 5.36 18.90
C ARG A 230 -20.95 5.25 19.89
N LYS A 231 -22.07 4.63 19.49
CA LYS A 231 -23.20 4.38 20.39
C LYS A 231 -22.87 3.38 21.50
N LEU A 232 -22.00 2.42 21.21
CA LEU A 232 -21.62 1.35 22.14
C LEU A 232 -20.49 1.77 23.09
N ASN A 233 -19.65 2.73 22.71
CA ASN A 233 -18.47 3.08 23.50
C ASN A 233 -18.16 4.59 23.50
N ASN A 234 -18.58 5.27 24.58
CA ASN A 234 -18.37 6.70 24.82
C ASN A 234 -16.94 7.07 25.30
N ARG A 235 -16.01 6.10 25.45
CA ARG A 235 -14.73 6.33 26.16
C ARG A 235 -13.54 6.80 25.30
N TYR A 236 -13.73 7.08 24.01
CA TYR A 236 -12.61 7.45 23.15
C TYR A 236 -12.32 8.95 23.20
N ALA A 237 -11.43 9.35 24.11
CA ALA A 237 -10.82 10.67 24.11
C ALA A 237 -9.88 10.79 22.90
N ALA A 238 -10.09 11.84 22.09
CA ALA A 238 -9.49 11.97 20.76
C ALA A 238 -8.20 12.80 20.75
N GLU A 239 -7.77 13.32 21.90
CA GLU A 239 -6.59 14.19 22.00
C GLU A 239 -5.34 13.39 22.36
N GLU A 240 -4.42 13.32 21.41
CA GLU A 240 -3.10 12.75 21.61
C GLU A 240 -2.17 13.79 22.24
N GLN A 241 -1.10 13.34 22.89
CA GLN A 241 -0.11 14.22 23.50
C GLN A 241 1.24 14.07 22.81
N CYS A 242 1.97 15.18 22.72
CA CYS A 242 3.32 15.21 22.17
C CYS A 242 4.29 14.47 23.09
N SER A 243 5.08 13.56 22.54
CA SER A 243 6.12 12.83 23.29
C SER A 243 7.27 13.71 23.78
N TYR A 244 7.43 14.92 23.23
CA TYR A 244 8.52 15.84 23.57
C TYR A 244 8.12 16.92 24.58
N CYS A 245 6.89 17.44 24.49
CA CYS A 245 6.45 18.57 25.33
C CYS A 245 5.08 18.37 26.00
N SER A 246 4.47 17.18 25.87
CA SER A 246 3.16 16.83 26.44
C SER A 246 1.97 17.70 25.98
N ALA A 247 2.18 18.62 25.05
CA ALA A 247 1.13 19.44 24.48
C ALA A 247 0.14 18.62 23.63
N SER A 248 -1.10 19.10 23.52
CA SER A 248 -2.16 18.45 22.73
C SER A 248 -1.78 18.42 21.23
N VAL A 249 -2.09 17.28 20.58
CA VAL A 249 -1.79 17.00 19.18
C VAL A 249 -3.11 16.74 18.45
N PRO A 250 -3.62 17.71 17.66
CA PRO A 250 -4.82 17.51 16.86
C PRO A 250 -4.59 16.47 15.75
N PHE A 251 -5.70 15.88 15.30
CA PHE A 251 -5.70 15.01 14.14
C PHE A 251 -5.98 15.81 12.87
N GLU A 252 -4.92 16.13 12.13
CA GLU A 252 -4.99 16.93 10.90
C GLU A 252 -4.62 16.13 9.64
N SER A 253 -3.74 15.13 9.80
CA SER A 253 -3.25 14.28 8.70
C SER A 253 -3.05 12.86 9.20
N THR A 254 -3.08 11.89 8.28
CA THR A 254 -2.77 10.48 8.57
C THR A 254 -1.27 10.16 8.58
N GLU A 255 -0.44 11.09 8.08
CA GLU A 255 1.00 10.87 7.90
C GLU A 255 1.83 11.52 9.02
N PHE A 256 1.46 12.74 9.40
CA PHE A 256 2.13 13.50 10.46
C PHE A 256 1.15 14.36 11.25
N ALA A 257 1.60 14.91 12.37
CA ALA A 257 0.89 15.90 13.16
C ALA A 257 1.86 16.91 13.73
N PHE A 258 1.34 18.06 14.14
CA PHE A 258 2.09 19.07 14.89
C PHE A 258 1.47 19.24 16.27
N CYS A 259 2.28 19.33 17.31
CA CYS A 259 1.76 19.68 18.63
C CYS A 259 1.38 21.17 18.68
N ARG A 260 0.26 21.50 19.34
CA ARG A 260 -0.10 22.89 19.63
C ARG A 260 0.86 23.43 20.70
N ALA A 261 1.91 24.14 20.28
CA ALA A 261 2.83 24.77 21.23
C ALA A 261 2.03 25.65 22.21
N ALA A 262 2.35 25.57 23.50
CA ALA A 262 1.82 26.52 24.45
C ALA A 262 2.33 27.91 24.04
N SER A 263 1.43 28.83 23.73
CA SER A 263 1.74 30.22 23.43
C SER A 263 2.28 30.89 24.71
N SER A 264 3.54 30.64 25.05
CA SER A 264 4.21 31.41 26.10
C SER A 264 4.44 32.82 25.54
N SER A 265 3.92 33.81 26.26
CA SER A 265 3.96 35.23 25.92
C SER A 265 5.37 35.67 25.52
N GLY A 266 5.60 35.84 24.21
CA GLY A 266 6.79 36.48 23.65
C GLY A 266 7.77 35.57 22.89
N GLY A 267 7.56 34.27 22.80
CA GLY A 267 8.40 33.36 22.01
C GLY A 267 7.66 32.76 20.81
N VAL A 268 8.33 32.60 19.67
CA VAL A 268 7.84 31.76 18.57
C VAL A 268 7.77 30.32 19.09
N GLY A 269 6.59 29.88 19.51
CA GLY A 269 6.39 28.51 20.01
C GLY A 269 6.77 27.50 18.95
N GLN A 270 7.83 26.73 19.18
CA GLN A 270 8.25 25.66 18.25
C GLN A 270 7.27 24.49 18.36
N SER A 271 6.57 24.18 17.27
CA SER A 271 5.76 22.97 17.16
C SER A 271 6.62 21.78 16.73
N HIS A 272 6.50 20.66 17.45
CA HIS A 272 7.18 19.43 17.08
C HIS A 272 6.41 18.71 15.98
N LYS A 273 7.10 18.34 14.89
CA LYS A 273 6.56 17.44 13.86
C LYS A 273 6.62 16.00 14.37
N LEU A 274 5.48 15.34 14.41
CA LEU A 274 5.28 13.99 14.92
C LEU A 274 4.83 13.09 13.76
N LEU A 275 5.40 11.90 13.65
CA LEU A 275 5.01 10.92 12.64
C LEU A 275 3.83 10.09 13.14
N ARG A 276 2.92 9.70 12.24
CA ARG A 276 1.81 8.81 12.57
C ARG A 276 2.05 7.40 12.08
N CYS A 277 1.52 6.44 12.82
CA CYS A 277 1.55 5.03 12.50
C CYS A 277 0.62 4.77 11.32
N ALA A 278 1.14 4.19 10.26
CA ALA A 278 0.39 3.88 9.04
C ALA A 278 -0.77 2.89 9.29
N ALA A 279 -0.72 2.12 10.38
CA ALA A 279 -1.74 1.13 10.72
C ALA A 279 -2.76 1.63 11.76
N SER A 280 -2.34 2.35 12.80
CA SER A 280 -3.24 2.84 13.86
C SER A 280 -3.64 4.31 13.70
N MET A 281 -2.99 5.04 12.80
CA MET A 281 -3.09 6.50 12.65
C MET A 281 -2.70 7.30 13.89
N GLN A 282 -2.23 6.66 14.96
CA GLN A 282 -1.75 7.34 16.16
C GLN A 282 -0.36 7.91 15.97
N VAL A 283 -0.02 8.94 16.73
CA VAL A 283 1.36 9.43 16.86
C VAL A 283 2.27 8.26 17.28
N CYS A 284 3.34 8.06 16.51
CA CYS A 284 4.33 7.04 16.81
C CYS A 284 5.05 7.37 18.12
N PRO A 285 5.32 6.36 18.98
CA PRO A 285 6.21 6.55 20.11
C PRO A 285 7.63 6.85 19.59
N THR A 286 8.46 7.44 20.45
CA THR A 286 9.87 7.73 20.13
C THR A 286 10.62 6.46 19.73
N THR A 287 10.34 5.32 20.37
CA THR A 287 10.82 3.98 20.01
C THR A 287 9.94 2.90 20.67
N PRO A 288 9.83 1.67 20.12
CA PRO A 288 10.28 1.20 18.81
C PRO A 288 9.17 1.34 17.73
N SER A 289 9.59 1.64 16.50
CA SER A 289 8.70 1.68 15.34
C SER A 289 9.34 0.93 14.16
N TRP A 290 8.49 0.29 13.36
CA TRP A 290 8.85 -0.32 12.10
C TRP A 290 8.82 0.72 10.97
N PHE A 291 9.64 0.51 9.94
CA PHE A 291 9.75 1.41 8.80
C PHE A 291 9.58 0.64 7.49
N CYS A 292 8.76 1.17 6.59
CA CYS A 292 8.60 0.62 5.25
C CYS A 292 9.58 1.27 4.28
N ILE A 293 10.50 0.49 3.71
CA ILE A 293 11.42 1.01 2.69
C ILE A 293 10.69 1.54 1.44
N CYS A 294 9.51 1.01 1.12
CA CYS A 294 8.76 1.32 -0.10
C CYS A 294 8.00 2.63 -0.04
N CYS A 295 7.11 2.79 0.94
CA CYS A 295 6.30 4.00 1.10
C CYS A 295 6.90 5.01 2.09
N GLN A 296 8.01 4.65 2.76
CA GLN A 296 8.67 5.45 3.80
C GLN A 296 7.78 5.82 4.98
N ARG A 297 6.73 5.03 5.24
CA ARG A 297 5.85 5.20 6.40
C ARG A 297 6.32 4.39 7.60
N TRP A 298 5.94 4.89 8.76
CA TRP A 298 6.23 4.29 10.06
C TRP A 298 5.05 3.49 10.58
N VAL A 299 5.32 2.41 11.30
CA VAL A 299 4.31 1.52 11.87
C VAL A 299 4.73 1.16 13.28
N SER A 300 3.99 1.63 14.29
CA SER A 300 4.22 1.26 15.69
C SER A 300 3.40 0.05 16.13
N LYS A 301 2.29 -0.24 15.43
CA LYS A 301 1.39 -1.38 15.65
C LYS A 301 1.14 -2.09 14.34
N LEU A 302 1.22 -3.42 14.32
CA LEU A 302 1.07 -4.18 13.08
C LEU A 302 -0.39 -4.25 12.65
N ALA A 303 -0.61 -4.16 11.33
CA ALA A 303 -1.90 -4.39 10.72
C ALA A 303 -2.29 -5.89 10.83
N PRO A 304 -3.58 -6.21 10.88
CA PRO A 304 -4.04 -7.60 11.01
C PRO A 304 -3.74 -8.38 9.74
N GLN A 305 -3.37 -9.66 9.86
CA GLN A 305 -3.04 -10.51 8.71
C GLN A 305 -4.21 -10.61 7.70
N ALA A 306 -5.45 -10.53 8.21
CA ALA A 306 -6.67 -10.53 7.40
C ALA A 306 -6.67 -9.42 6.34
N LEU A 307 -6.12 -8.23 6.64
CA LEU A 307 -6.04 -7.10 5.69
C LEU A 307 -5.38 -7.51 4.38
N PHE A 308 -4.35 -8.36 4.45
CA PHE A 308 -3.55 -8.78 3.29
C PHE A 308 -4.22 -9.87 2.45
N ARG A 309 -5.30 -10.48 2.96
CA ARG A 309 -6.00 -11.61 2.33
C ARG A 309 -7.38 -11.27 1.77
N MET A 310 -7.88 -10.04 1.97
CA MET A 310 -9.19 -9.62 1.47
C MET A 310 -9.21 -9.63 -0.07
N ALA A 311 -10.17 -10.31 -0.67
CA ALA A 311 -10.35 -10.38 -2.12
C ALA A 311 -11.23 -9.23 -2.64
N THR A 312 -12.25 -8.82 -1.89
CA THR A 312 -13.17 -7.72 -2.23
C THR A 312 -13.63 -6.95 -0.99
N TYR A 313 -14.02 -5.68 -1.18
CA TYR A 313 -14.66 -4.87 -0.15
C TYR A 313 -16.00 -4.34 -0.65
N PRO A 314 -17.10 -4.35 0.15
CA PRO A 314 -17.19 -4.74 1.56
C PRO A 314 -17.62 -6.20 1.81
N PHE A 315 -17.77 -7.02 0.77
CA PHE A 315 -18.44 -8.34 0.89
C PHE A 315 -17.64 -9.39 1.69
N ASP A 316 -16.30 -9.33 1.71
CA ASP A 316 -15.47 -10.29 2.45
C ASP A 316 -15.41 -10.04 3.98
N PHE A 317 -16.10 -9.00 4.46
CA PHE A 317 -16.15 -8.64 5.88
C PHE A 317 -16.93 -9.63 6.73
N GLU A 318 -17.96 -10.24 6.18
CA GLU A 318 -18.85 -11.12 6.94
C GLU A 318 -18.23 -12.50 7.21
N PHE A 319 -17.26 -12.93 6.39
CA PHE A 319 -16.67 -14.26 6.47
C PHE A 319 -15.31 -14.30 7.20
N SER A 320 -14.59 -13.17 7.26
CA SER A 320 -13.24 -13.12 7.84
C SER A 320 -13.21 -13.09 9.37
N THR A 321 -14.32 -12.74 10.02
CA THR A 321 -14.46 -12.71 11.50
C THR A 321 -14.66 -14.08 12.13
N VAL A 322 -14.84 -15.14 11.32
CA VAL A 322 -15.24 -16.48 11.80
C VAL A 322 -14.06 -17.46 11.92
N SER A 323 -12.87 -17.16 11.37
CA SER A 323 -11.76 -18.14 11.30
C SER A 323 -10.35 -17.63 11.66
N SER A 324 -10.20 -16.78 12.68
CA SER A 324 -8.87 -16.57 13.28
C SER A 324 -8.45 -17.81 14.09
N SER A 325 -7.64 -18.68 13.48
CA SER A 325 -6.80 -19.62 14.21
C SER A 325 -5.82 -18.86 15.13
N PRO A 326 -5.43 -19.43 16.28
CA PRO A 326 -4.57 -18.75 17.25
C PRO A 326 -3.18 -18.45 16.66
N GLU A 327 -2.71 -17.23 16.96
CA GLU A 327 -1.32 -16.75 16.92
C GLU A 327 -0.40 -17.38 15.85
N VAL A 328 -0.61 -17.03 14.59
CA VAL A 328 0.55 -16.89 13.70
C VAL A 328 1.12 -15.51 13.98
N ILE A 329 2.33 -15.45 14.54
CA ILE A 329 3.10 -14.21 14.72
C ILE A 329 2.96 -13.40 13.43
N SER A 330 2.21 -12.30 13.50
CA SER A 330 1.90 -11.49 12.33
C SER A 330 3.21 -10.99 11.73
N LYS A 331 3.46 -11.34 10.46
CA LYS A 331 4.63 -10.82 9.75
C LYS A 331 4.52 -9.29 9.75
N PRO A 332 5.60 -8.55 10.03
CA PRO A 332 5.54 -7.10 10.09
C PRO A 332 5.44 -6.54 8.67
N LEU A 333 4.25 -6.53 8.09
CA LEU A 333 4.00 -6.09 6.72
C LEU A 333 3.44 -4.66 6.70
N CYS A 334 3.85 -3.87 5.71
CA CYS A 334 3.31 -2.54 5.50
C CYS A 334 1.84 -2.63 5.02
N PRO A 335 0.88 -1.93 5.66
CA PRO A 335 -0.53 -1.97 5.25
C PRO A 335 -0.80 -1.44 3.85
N PHE A 336 0.10 -0.59 3.31
CA PHE A 336 -0.09 0.06 2.01
C PHE A 336 0.62 -0.63 0.84
N CYS A 337 1.65 -1.43 1.10
CA CYS A 337 2.41 -2.05 0.02
C CYS A 337 2.77 -3.52 0.28
N GLY A 338 2.35 -4.10 1.41
CA GLY A 338 2.57 -5.51 1.73
C GLY A 338 4.04 -5.95 1.87
N ILE A 339 5.01 -5.02 1.73
CA ILE A 339 6.44 -5.31 1.89
C ILE A 339 6.76 -5.46 3.38
N LEU A 340 7.68 -6.38 3.68
CA LEU A 340 8.21 -6.59 5.02
C LEU A 340 8.87 -5.30 5.55
N LEU A 341 8.40 -4.85 6.71
CA LEU A 341 8.91 -3.68 7.40
C LEU A 341 10.27 -3.97 8.03
N GLN A 342 11.11 -2.96 8.11
CA GLN A 342 12.43 -3.00 8.74
C GLN A 342 12.38 -2.36 10.12
N ARG A 343 13.14 -2.89 11.08
CA ARG A 343 13.41 -2.19 12.36
C ARG A 343 14.62 -1.30 12.15
N LEU A 344 14.53 -0.06 12.63
CA LEU A 344 15.67 0.87 12.65
C LEU A 344 16.54 0.75 13.90
N GLN A 345 16.11 0.00 14.92
CA GLN A 345 16.95 -0.26 16.10
C GLN A 345 17.87 -1.47 15.86
N PRO A 346 19.18 -1.36 16.18
CA PRO A 346 20.08 -2.50 16.24
C PRO A 346 19.56 -3.57 17.19
N GLU A 347 19.72 -4.86 16.84
CA GLU A 347 19.20 -5.99 17.62
C GLU A 347 19.67 -6.01 19.08
N PHE A 348 20.84 -5.42 19.39
CA PHE A 348 21.39 -5.38 20.74
C PHE A 348 20.73 -4.34 21.68
N LEU A 349 19.93 -3.41 21.15
CA LEU A 349 19.11 -2.49 21.95
C LEU A 349 17.69 -3.02 22.17
N LEU A 350 17.33 -4.14 21.57
CA LEU A 350 16.06 -4.81 21.80
C LEU A 350 16.17 -5.64 23.08
N SER A 351 15.27 -5.39 24.04
CA SER A 351 15.13 -6.29 25.19
C SER A 351 14.85 -7.71 24.68
N LYS A 352 15.43 -8.74 25.30
CA LYS A 352 15.24 -10.16 24.94
C LYS A 352 13.79 -10.66 25.04
N SER A 353 12.85 -9.83 25.48
CA SER A 353 11.44 -10.20 25.53
C SER A 353 10.81 -10.17 24.13
N PRO A 354 10.05 -11.20 23.74
CA PRO A 354 9.24 -11.17 22.52
C PRO A 354 8.16 -10.08 22.66
N VAL A 355 8.00 -9.27 21.61
CA VAL A 355 6.95 -8.25 21.46
C VAL A 355 5.83 -8.81 20.60
#